data_AF-A0A2N2FQE1-F1
#
_entry.id   AF-A0A2N2FQE1-F1
#
_cell.length_a   1.000
_cell.length_b   1.000
_cell.length_c   1.000
_cell.angle_alpha   90.00
_cell.angle_beta   90.00
_cell.angle_gamma   90.00
#
_symmetry.space_group_name_H-M   'P 1'
#
loop_
_entity.id
_entity.type
_entity.pdbx_description
1 polymer ?
#
loop_
_entity_poly.entity_id
_entity_poly.type
_entity_poly.pdbx_seq_one_letter_code
_entity_poly.pdbx_strand_id
1 'polypeptide(L)'
;LHGEIASHIVRGNMDEARKAAMEYRNIFGEDNFYLEIMENGIPEQKIANQGLIELSKELSIPLVATNDCHYLNIEHAEAHNVLLCIQTGKTIEDTDRMSMSTDQFYIKSPEEMETLFAATPEAIANTVRIAERCNLTFEFGKFYLPKFEVKNPEETLEDYLERKAKEGLEKLMPVIMKYQNGDDEATVREKYFKRLHSELEIIKKMGFAGYFLIVSDFIKHAKHNDVPVGPGRSTMMFPSVPGEVLQQDLLWPMPSALLILTRFATGCFLNDFLIRTESTCRILTLISARSDVVRLSSM
;
A
#
# COMPACT_ATOMS: atom_id res chain seq x y z
N LEU A 1 4.89 -25.87 -12.45
CA LEU A 1 5.79 -26.19 -13.60
C LEU A 1 5.46 -25.30 -14.82
N HIS A 2 5.70 -23.99 -14.73
CA HIS A 2 5.41 -23.07 -15.84
C HIS A 2 6.65 -22.28 -16.31
N GLY A 3 7.83 -22.56 -15.77
CA GLY A 3 9.08 -21.99 -16.27
C GLY A 3 9.42 -22.49 -17.67
N GLU A 4 9.94 -21.59 -18.51
CA GLU A 4 10.29 -21.88 -19.91
C GLU A 4 11.27 -23.05 -20.05
N ILE A 5 12.37 -23.01 -19.28
CA ILE A 5 13.41 -24.07 -19.30
C ILE A 5 12.81 -25.42 -18.91
N ALA A 6 12.07 -25.47 -17.80
CA ALA A 6 11.44 -26.70 -17.32
C ALA A 6 10.43 -27.26 -18.33
N SER A 7 9.67 -26.37 -18.99
CA SER A 7 8.71 -26.76 -20.03
C SER A 7 9.42 -27.37 -21.26
N HIS A 8 10.54 -26.80 -21.69
CA HIS A 8 11.35 -27.36 -22.77
C HIS A 8 11.90 -28.74 -22.42
N ILE A 9 12.39 -28.93 -21.20
CA ILE A 9 12.89 -30.23 -20.70
C ILE A 9 11.77 -31.29 -20.75
N VAL A 10 10.59 -30.98 -20.20
CA VAL A 10 9.45 -31.92 -20.17
C VAL A 10 8.99 -32.30 -21.57
N ARG A 11 9.13 -31.39 -22.56
CA ARG A 11 8.83 -31.66 -23.97
C ARG A 11 9.95 -32.37 -24.73
N GLY A 12 11.09 -32.66 -24.09
CA GLY A 12 12.26 -33.29 -24.70
C GLY A 12 13.15 -32.35 -25.52
N ASN A 13 12.93 -31.03 -25.45
CA ASN A 13 13.63 -30.02 -26.24
C ASN A 13 14.83 -29.45 -25.46
N MET A 14 15.83 -30.28 -25.16
CA MET A 14 16.98 -29.89 -24.34
C MET A 14 17.81 -28.74 -24.92
N ASP A 15 17.90 -28.62 -26.25
CA ASP A 15 18.65 -27.54 -26.90
C ASP A 15 18.02 -26.17 -26.67
N GLU A 16 16.70 -26.07 -26.73
CA GLU A 16 15.99 -24.83 -26.41
C GLU A 16 16.04 -24.53 -24.92
N ALA A 17 15.98 -25.56 -24.06
CA ALA A 17 16.18 -25.38 -22.61
C ALA A 17 17.56 -24.79 -22.29
N ARG A 18 18.62 -25.28 -22.95
CA ARG A 18 19.99 -24.75 -22.82
C ARG A 18 20.08 -23.31 -23.30
N LYS A 19 19.48 -23.00 -24.46
CA LYS A 19 19.48 -21.66 -25.03
C LYS A 19 18.80 -20.65 -24.10
N ALA A 20 17.62 -20.99 -23.58
CA ALA A 20 16.89 -20.17 -22.62
C ALA A 20 17.68 -19.99 -21.31
N ALA A 21 18.28 -21.05 -20.77
CA ALA A 21 19.10 -20.97 -19.56
C ALA A 21 20.30 -20.02 -19.74
N MET A 22 20.98 -20.09 -20.88
CA MET A 22 22.10 -19.19 -21.21
C MET A 22 21.64 -17.76 -21.42
N GLU A 23 20.49 -17.54 -22.06
CA GLU A 23 19.90 -16.21 -22.22
C GLU A 23 19.63 -15.56 -20.87
N TYR A 24 18.93 -16.25 -19.96
CA TYR A 24 18.66 -15.72 -18.62
C TYR A 24 19.93 -15.49 -17.81
N ARG A 25 20.90 -16.40 -17.85
CA ARG A 25 22.21 -16.18 -17.22
C ARG A 25 22.90 -14.93 -17.76
N ASN A 26 22.81 -14.66 -19.06
CA ASN A 26 23.40 -13.45 -19.66
C ASN A 26 22.66 -12.17 -19.24
N ILE A 27 21.34 -12.24 -19.06
CA ILE A 27 20.52 -11.09 -18.64
C ILE A 27 20.77 -10.74 -17.18
N PHE A 28 20.72 -11.73 -16.29
CA PHE A 28 20.82 -11.50 -14.84
C PHE A 28 22.26 -11.47 -14.34
N GLY A 29 23.20 -12.11 -15.05
CA GLY A 29 24.57 -12.33 -14.61
C GLY A 29 24.76 -13.67 -13.90
N GLU A 30 26.00 -14.17 -13.93
CA GLU A 30 26.37 -15.51 -13.48
C GLU A 30 25.99 -15.81 -12.01
N ASP A 31 26.10 -14.82 -11.13
CA ASP A 31 25.80 -14.98 -9.71
C ASP A 31 24.35 -14.63 -9.33
N ASN A 32 23.48 -14.33 -10.31
CA ASN A 32 22.12 -13.85 -10.05
C ASN A 32 21.04 -14.71 -10.70
N PHE A 33 21.42 -15.82 -11.36
CA PHE A 33 20.49 -16.75 -11.98
C PHE A 33 20.68 -18.16 -11.43
N TYR A 34 19.56 -18.79 -11.05
CA TYR A 34 19.52 -20.13 -10.47
C TYR A 34 18.50 -20.97 -11.22
N LEU A 35 18.77 -22.27 -11.34
CA LEU A 35 17.81 -23.24 -11.83
C LEU A 35 17.00 -23.78 -10.66
N GLU A 36 15.71 -23.44 -10.64
CA GLU A 36 14.78 -23.86 -9.59
C GLU A 36 14.35 -25.32 -9.76
N ILE A 37 14.51 -26.13 -8.72
CA ILE A 37 14.01 -27.50 -8.64
C ILE A 37 12.97 -27.64 -7.52
N MET A 38 11.94 -28.45 -7.78
CA MET A 38 10.77 -28.61 -6.90
C MET A 38 10.33 -30.06 -6.82
N GLU A 39 9.94 -30.54 -5.63
CA GLU A 39 9.39 -31.88 -5.44
C GLU A 39 8.03 -31.80 -4.71
N ASN A 40 6.96 -31.64 -5.49
CA ASN A 40 5.58 -31.58 -5.02
C ASN A 40 4.79 -32.87 -5.38
N GLY A 41 5.47 -33.97 -5.70
CA GLY A 41 4.81 -35.24 -6.05
C GLY A 41 4.18 -35.26 -7.45
N ILE A 42 4.51 -34.29 -8.31
CA ILE A 42 4.04 -34.24 -9.70
C ILE A 42 4.99 -35.06 -10.60
N PRO A 43 4.52 -36.05 -11.37
CA PRO A 43 5.39 -36.87 -12.22
C PRO A 43 6.26 -36.06 -13.20
N GLU A 44 5.70 -35.03 -13.82
CA GLU A 44 6.40 -34.14 -14.75
C GLU A 44 7.53 -33.36 -14.06
N GLN A 45 7.44 -33.11 -12.74
CA GLN A 45 8.52 -32.43 -12.00
C GLN A 45 9.75 -33.31 -11.92
N LYS A 46 9.61 -34.62 -11.85
CA LYS A 46 10.77 -35.53 -11.83
C LYS A 46 11.56 -35.46 -13.12
N ILE A 47 10.86 -35.38 -14.27
CA ILE A 47 11.48 -35.21 -15.59
C ILE A 47 12.17 -33.84 -15.66
N ALA A 48 11.48 -32.78 -15.24
CA ALA A 48 12.04 -31.43 -15.21
C ALA A 48 13.30 -31.35 -14.32
N ASN A 49 13.22 -31.83 -13.07
CA ASN A 49 14.33 -31.79 -12.11
C ASN A 49 15.55 -32.53 -12.65
N GLN A 50 15.38 -33.71 -13.26
CA GLN A 50 16.49 -34.45 -13.83
C GLN A 50 17.22 -33.65 -14.92
N GLY A 51 16.48 -33.02 -15.84
CA GLY A 51 17.07 -32.18 -16.89
C GLY A 51 17.66 -30.88 -16.35
N LEU A 52 17.08 -30.29 -15.30
CA LEU A 52 17.61 -29.09 -14.65
C LEU A 52 18.94 -29.38 -13.93
N ILE A 53 19.05 -30.54 -13.27
CA ILE A 53 20.30 -31.00 -12.66
C ILE A 53 21.37 -31.26 -13.72
N GLU A 54 20.99 -31.81 -14.89
CA GLU A 54 21.90 -31.98 -16.02
C GLU A 54 22.40 -30.63 -16.56
N LEU A 55 21.48 -29.69 -16.84
CA LEU A 55 21.83 -28.34 -17.30
C LEU A 55 22.66 -27.58 -16.29
N SER A 56 22.39 -27.73 -14.99
CA SER A 56 23.18 -27.13 -13.92
C SER A 56 24.64 -27.57 -14.02
N LYS A 57 24.90 -28.86 -14.19
CA LYS A 57 26.25 -29.42 -14.35
C LYS A 57 26.91 -28.97 -15.66
N GLU A 58 26.15 -28.96 -16.75
CA GLU A 58 26.65 -28.60 -18.08
C GLU A 58 27.05 -27.12 -18.13
N LEU A 59 26.17 -26.24 -17.66
CA LEU A 59 26.32 -24.79 -17.80
C LEU A 59 26.93 -24.12 -16.56
N SER A 60 27.24 -24.89 -15.51
CA SER A 60 27.69 -24.37 -14.22
C SER A 60 26.73 -23.35 -13.61
N ILE A 61 25.42 -23.52 -13.82
CA ILE A 61 24.38 -22.66 -13.23
C ILE A 61 23.94 -23.29 -11.90
N PRO A 62 23.95 -22.58 -10.77
CA PRO A 62 23.58 -23.14 -9.48
C PRO A 62 22.10 -23.54 -9.40
N LEU A 63 21.81 -24.62 -8.67
CA LEU A 63 20.44 -25.04 -8.36
C LEU A 63 19.89 -24.32 -7.14
N VAL A 64 18.57 -24.16 -7.05
CA VAL A 64 17.89 -23.73 -5.82
C VAL A 64 16.65 -24.58 -5.61
N ALA A 65 16.44 -25.07 -4.39
CA ALA A 65 15.29 -25.87 -4.03
C ALA A 65 14.16 -24.99 -3.47
N THR A 66 12.95 -25.17 -3.98
CA THR A 66 11.75 -24.48 -3.50
C THR A 66 10.58 -25.47 -3.41
N ASN A 67 9.46 -25.04 -2.83
CA ASN A 67 8.27 -25.89 -2.69
C ASN A 67 6.98 -25.25 -3.22
N ASP A 68 7.04 -24.04 -3.81
CA ASP A 68 5.89 -23.31 -4.36
C ASP A 68 4.69 -23.29 -3.41
N CYS A 69 4.94 -22.82 -2.18
CA CYS A 69 3.96 -22.93 -1.09
C CYS A 69 2.75 -22.01 -1.32
N HIS A 70 1.55 -22.59 -1.27
CA HIS A 70 0.27 -21.86 -1.38
C HIS A 70 -0.50 -21.79 -0.05
N TYR A 71 -0.10 -22.60 0.93
CA TYR A 71 -0.73 -22.65 2.25
C TYR A 71 0.28 -23.06 3.32
N LEU A 72 -0.09 -22.88 4.59
CA LEU A 72 0.84 -23.10 5.71
C LEU A 72 1.07 -24.59 6.01
N ASN A 73 -0.01 -25.35 6.26
CA ASN A 73 0.05 -26.75 6.68
C ASN A 73 -0.65 -27.66 5.67
N ILE A 74 -0.29 -28.94 5.64
CA ILE A 74 -0.84 -29.91 4.68
C ILE A 74 -2.37 -30.03 4.77
N GLU A 75 -2.96 -29.88 5.97
CA GLU A 75 -4.41 -29.97 6.19
C GLU A 75 -5.19 -28.83 5.51
N HIS A 76 -4.52 -27.75 5.11
CA HIS A 76 -5.14 -26.62 4.42
C HIS A 76 -5.30 -26.84 2.91
N ALA A 77 -4.89 -27.98 2.36
CA ALA A 77 -5.03 -28.30 0.94
C ALA A 77 -6.50 -28.23 0.47
N GLU A 78 -7.45 -28.73 1.26
CA GLU A 78 -8.87 -28.68 0.93
C GLU A 78 -9.39 -27.23 0.90
N ALA A 79 -9.04 -26.43 1.92
CA ALA A 79 -9.42 -25.02 1.97
C ALA A 79 -8.87 -24.22 0.78
N HIS A 80 -7.63 -24.50 0.37
CA HIS A 80 -7.04 -23.90 -0.82
C HIS A 80 -7.76 -24.33 -2.10
N ASN A 81 -8.18 -25.60 -2.21
CA ASN A 81 -8.96 -26.06 -3.36
C ASN A 81 -10.31 -25.34 -3.48
N VAL A 82 -11.00 -25.11 -2.35
CA VAL A 82 -12.24 -24.30 -2.32
C VAL A 82 -11.96 -22.86 -2.75
N LEU A 83 -10.85 -22.28 -2.32
CA LEU A 83 -10.44 -20.93 -2.74
C LEU A 83 -10.27 -20.83 -4.26
N LEU A 84 -9.66 -21.83 -4.90
CA LEU A 84 -9.53 -21.89 -6.37
C LEU A 84 -10.89 -21.98 -7.07
N CYS A 85 -11.82 -22.75 -6.52
CA CYS A 85 -13.19 -22.84 -7.03
C CYS A 85 -13.89 -21.47 -7.00
N ILE A 86 -13.79 -20.76 -5.87
CA ILE A 86 -14.35 -19.41 -5.72
C ILE A 86 -13.71 -18.44 -6.73
N GLN A 87 -12.39 -18.47 -6.88
CA GLN A 87 -11.66 -17.60 -7.81
C GLN A 87 -12.05 -17.83 -9.27
N THR A 88 -12.33 -19.08 -9.64
CA THR A 88 -12.65 -19.47 -11.03
C THR A 88 -14.14 -19.53 -11.32
N GLY A 89 -14.99 -19.26 -10.33
CA GLY A 89 -16.45 -19.34 -10.46
C GLY A 89 -16.95 -20.77 -10.75
N LYS A 90 -16.21 -21.78 -10.29
CA LYS A 90 -16.49 -23.22 -10.45
C LYS A 90 -16.94 -23.83 -9.12
N THR A 91 -17.53 -25.01 -9.16
CA THR A 91 -17.85 -25.79 -7.95
C THR A 91 -16.85 -26.93 -7.74
N ILE A 92 -16.85 -27.55 -6.55
CA ILE A 92 -15.94 -28.67 -6.24
C ILE A 92 -16.22 -29.88 -7.14
N GLU A 93 -17.47 -30.04 -7.56
CA GLU A 93 -17.97 -31.12 -8.40
C GLU A 93 -17.60 -30.98 -9.88
N ASP A 94 -17.18 -29.79 -10.33
CA ASP A 94 -16.76 -29.55 -11.71
C ASP A 94 -15.47 -30.30 -12.03
N THR A 95 -15.51 -31.21 -13.01
CA THR A 95 -14.35 -32.05 -13.37
C THR A 95 -13.28 -31.31 -14.19
N ASP A 96 -13.63 -30.19 -14.81
CA ASP A 96 -12.75 -29.33 -15.61
C ASP A 96 -12.24 -28.10 -14.82
N ARG A 97 -12.49 -28.05 -13.51
CA ARG A 97 -12.06 -26.92 -12.67
C ARG A 97 -10.54 -26.90 -12.51
N MET A 98 -10.02 -25.69 -12.29
CA MET A 98 -8.63 -25.51 -11.88
C MET A 98 -8.43 -26.09 -10.48
N SER A 99 -7.52 -27.05 -10.33
CA SER A 99 -7.10 -27.58 -9.04
C SER A 99 -5.62 -27.94 -9.06
N MET A 100 -5.02 -27.98 -7.88
CA MET A 100 -3.68 -28.55 -7.70
C MET A 100 -3.76 -30.07 -7.81
N SER A 101 -2.74 -30.70 -8.41
CA SER A 101 -2.68 -32.15 -8.62
C SER A 101 -2.28 -32.94 -7.38
N THR A 102 -1.72 -32.28 -6.37
CA THR A 102 -1.27 -32.88 -5.10
C THR A 102 -1.55 -31.92 -3.94
N ASP A 103 -1.36 -32.40 -2.71
CA ASP A 103 -1.49 -31.65 -1.45
C ASP A 103 -0.13 -31.13 -0.93
N GLN A 104 0.93 -31.22 -1.73
CA GLN A 104 2.32 -30.99 -1.30
C GLN A 104 2.79 -29.52 -1.40
N PHE A 105 1.86 -28.56 -1.46
CA PHE A 105 2.13 -27.12 -1.60
C PHE A 105 2.04 -26.36 -0.26
N TYR A 106 2.39 -27.03 0.85
CA TYR A 106 2.48 -26.43 2.17
C TYR A 106 3.91 -25.97 2.50
N ILE A 107 4.10 -25.24 3.60
CA ILE A 107 5.45 -24.93 4.10
C ILE A 107 6.01 -26.18 4.78
N LYS A 108 6.84 -26.93 4.06
CA LYS A 108 7.57 -28.10 4.56
C LYS A 108 8.62 -27.71 5.60
N SER A 109 8.88 -28.61 6.54
CA SER A 109 9.96 -28.45 7.51
C SER A 109 11.34 -28.54 6.82
N PRO A 110 12.40 -28.00 7.43
CA PRO A 110 13.76 -28.18 6.94
C PRO A 110 14.12 -29.65 6.72
N GLU A 111 13.75 -30.54 7.64
CA GLU A 111 14.06 -31.98 7.58
C GLU A 111 13.34 -32.67 6.41
N GLU A 112 12.08 -32.30 6.14
CA GLU A 112 11.34 -32.78 4.97
C GLU A 112 12.04 -32.33 3.69
N MET A 113 12.43 -31.06 3.59
CA MET A 113 13.13 -30.51 2.42
C MET A 113 14.50 -31.14 2.21
N GLU A 114 15.29 -31.35 3.28
CA GLU A 114 16.56 -32.04 3.22
C GLU A 114 16.41 -33.49 2.72
N THR A 115 15.36 -34.18 3.15
CA THR A 115 15.06 -35.54 2.70
C THR A 115 14.69 -35.57 1.22
N LEU A 116 13.84 -34.64 0.76
CA LEU A 116 13.41 -34.54 -0.65
C LEU A 116 14.59 -34.22 -1.58
N PHE A 117 15.51 -33.38 -1.13
CA PHE A 117 16.66 -32.91 -1.94
C PHE A 117 17.99 -33.53 -1.51
N ALA A 118 17.99 -34.72 -0.92
CA ALA A 118 19.19 -35.40 -0.44
C ALA A 118 20.25 -35.65 -1.53
N ALA A 119 19.82 -35.75 -2.79
CA ALA A 119 20.72 -35.90 -3.95
C ALA A 119 21.40 -34.59 -4.39
N THR A 120 20.88 -33.44 -3.96
CA THR A 120 21.33 -32.09 -4.33
C THR A 120 21.29 -31.16 -3.12
N PRO A 121 22.05 -31.45 -2.04
CA PRO A 121 22.05 -30.64 -0.82
C PRO A 121 22.48 -29.18 -1.07
N GLU A 122 23.25 -28.93 -2.13
CA GLU A 122 23.63 -27.58 -2.56
C GLU A 122 22.44 -26.70 -2.94
N ALA A 123 21.34 -27.30 -3.43
CA ALA A 123 20.14 -26.56 -3.80
C ALA A 123 19.44 -25.96 -2.56
N ILE A 124 19.44 -26.70 -1.45
CA ILE A 124 18.96 -26.22 -0.15
C ILE A 124 19.92 -25.16 0.41
N ALA A 125 21.23 -25.41 0.38
CA ALA A 125 22.22 -24.44 0.86
C ALA A 125 22.14 -23.09 0.11
N ASN A 126 21.83 -23.12 -1.19
CA ASN A 126 21.65 -21.91 -1.99
C ASN A 126 20.45 -21.07 -1.56
N THR A 127 19.38 -21.66 -0.97
CA THR A 127 18.25 -20.89 -0.42
C THR A 127 18.71 -19.92 0.67
N VAL A 128 19.58 -20.39 1.57
CA VAL A 128 20.15 -19.57 2.67
C VAL A 128 21.06 -18.49 2.10
N ARG A 129 21.95 -18.84 1.16
CA ARG A 129 22.84 -17.86 0.50
C ARG A 129 22.07 -16.75 -0.22
N ILE A 130 20.97 -17.10 -0.89
CA ILE A 130 20.10 -16.12 -1.54
C ILE A 130 19.43 -15.24 -0.47
N ALA A 131 18.88 -15.84 0.59
CA ALA A 131 18.25 -15.09 1.67
C ALA A 131 19.20 -14.10 2.35
N GLU A 132 20.45 -14.48 2.60
CA GLU A 132 21.48 -13.60 3.17
C GLU A 132 21.87 -12.43 2.25
N ARG A 133 21.73 -12.59 0.93
CA ARG A 133 21.99 -11.52 -0.06
C ARG A 133 20.82 -10.55 -0.19
N CYS A 134 19.59 -11.00 0.07
CA CYS A 134 18.37 -10.20 -0.04
C CYS A 134 18.22 -9.20 1.11
N ASN A 135 18.83 -8.01 0.95
CA ASN A 135 18.78 -6.93 1.95
C ASN A 135 17.97 -5.74 1.43
N LEU A 136 16.67 -5.73 1.70
CA LEU A 136 15.77 -4.62 1.35
C LEU A 136 15.30 -3.90 2.61
N THR A 137 15.55 -2.60 2.71
CA THR A 137 15.09 -1.77 3.83
C THR A 137 13.88 -0.94 3.44
N PHE A 138 12.81 -1.06 4.21
CA PHE A 138 11.64 -0.19 4.10
C PHE A 138 11.73 0.92 5.14
N GLU A 139 11.66 2.18 4.69
CA GLU A 139 11.53 3.34 5.58
C GLU A 139 10.05 3.54 5.94
N PHE A 140 9.68 3.18 7.18
CA PHE A 140 8.33 3.44 7.71
C PHE A 140 8.30 4.75 8.50
N GLY A 141 7.14 5.41 8.54
CA GLY A 141 6.92 6.62 9.35
C GLY A 141 7.47 7.92 8.78
N LYS A 142 8.08 7.89 7.59
CA LYS A 142 8.47 9.08 6.85
C LYS A 142 7.38 9.49 5.87
N PHE A 143 6.96 10.75 5.94
CA PHE A 143 5.97 11.29 5.03
C PHE A 143 6.64 11.96 3.83
N TYR A 144 6.30 11.48 2.64
CA TYR A 144 6.70 12.09 1.38
C TYR A 144 5.53 12.94 0.87
N LEU A 145 5.42 14.16 1.39
CA LEU A 145 4.37 15.10 0.98
C LEU A 145 4.74 15.81 -0.32
N PRO A 146 3.77 16.03 -1.24
CA PRO A 146 3.96 16.93 -2.37
C PRO A 146 4.41 18.32 -1.91
N LYS A 147 5.19 19.03 -2.74
CA LYS A 147 5.55 20.42 -2.47
C LYS A 147 4.33 21.30 -2.70
N PHE A 148 3.97 22.10 -1.70
CA PHE A 148 2.98 23.17 -1.84
C PHE A 148 3.70 24.45 -2.26
N GLU A 149 3.24 25.11 -3.33
CA GLU A 149 3.85 26.34 -3.82
C GLU A 149 3.08 27.57 -3.34
N VAL A 150 3.82 28.52 -2.77
CA VAL A 150 3.29 29.83 -2.41
C VAL A 150 3.69 30.85 -3.48
N LYS A 151 2.76 31.77 -3.80
CA LYS A 151 2.98 32.77 -4.85
C LYS A 151 4.08 33.77 -4.50
N ASN A 152 4.29 34.04 -3.22
CA ASN A 152 5.37 34.88 -2.73
C ASN A 152 6.57 33.98 -2.37
N PRO A 153 7.69 34.03 -3.11
CA PRO A 153 8.86 33.19 -2.83
C PRO A 153 9.57 33.53 -1.51
N GLU A 154 9.29 34.70 -0.92
CA GLU A 154 9.85 35.12 0.38
C GLU A 154 9.01 34.65 1.58
N GLU A 155 7.81 34.11 1.36
CA GLU A 155 6.91 33.63 2.42
C GLU A 155 7.15 32.13 2.67
N THR A 156 7.36 31.72 3.92
CA THR A 156 7.46 30.28 4.26
C THR A 156 6.08 29.62 4.23
N LEU A 157 6.02 28.28 4.16
CA LEU A 157 4.74 27.56 4.24
C LEU A 157 4.07 27.78 5.61
N GLU A 158 4.89 27.90 6.65
CA GLU A 158 4.49 28.18 8.02
C GLU A 158 3.86 29.56 8.14
N ASP A 159 4.46 30.59 7.53
CA ASP A 159 3.93 31.96 7.52
C ASP A 159 2.64 32.06 6.69
N TYR A 160 2.63 31.42 5.53
CA TYR A 160 1.45 31.35 4.67
C TYR A 160 0.28 30.66 5.37
N LEU A 161 0.54 29.54 6.06
CA LEU A 161 -0.46 28.84 6.86
C LEU A 161 -0.97 29.71 7.99
N GLU A 162 -0.09 30.35 8.76
CA GLU A 162 -0.48 31.22 9.87
C GLU A 162 -1.37 32.36 9.40
N ARG A 163 -0.99 33.04 8.32
CA ARG A 163 -1.79 34.12 7.75
C ARG A 163 -3.15 33.62 7.28
N LYS A 164 -3.21 32.48 6.56
CA LYS A 164 -4.48 31.91 6.10
C LYS A 164 -5.38 31.42 7.23
N ALA A 165 -4.80 30.90 8.30
CA ALA A 165 -5.55 30.48 9.47
C ALA A 165 -6.11 31.69 10.23
N LYS A 166 -5.33 32.77 10.43
CA LYS A 166 -5.82 34.04 10.99
C LYS A 166 -6.93 34.65 10.15
N GLU A 167 -6.72 34.78 8.83
CA GLU A 167 -7.70 35.34 7.88
C GLU A 167 -9.05 34.63 7.96
N GLY A 168 -9.05 33.31 8.07
CA GLY A 168 -10.33 32.61 8.18
C GLY A 168 -10.92 32.69 9.60
N LEU A 169 -10.12 32.74 10.67
CA LEU A 169 -10.67 32.82 12.04
C LEU A 169 -11.45 34.13 12.20
N GLU A 170 -10.93 35.21 11.61
CA GLU A 170 -11.65 36.47 11.50
C GLU A 170 -12.99 36.32 10.76
N LYS A 171 -13.03 35.56 9.66
CA LYS A 171 -14.30 35.28 8.93
C LYS A 171 -15.29 34.47 9.74
N LEU A 172 -14.82 33.63 10.66
CA LEU A 172 -15.67 32.81 11.53
C LEU A 172 -16.13 33.56 12.78
N MET A 173 -15.44 34.63 13.19
CA MET A 173 -15.73 35.36 14.42
C MET A 173 -17.20 35.82 14.54
N PRO A 174 -17.84 36.38 13.49
CA PRO A 174 -19.25 36.77 13.57
C PRO A 174 -20.20 35.59 13.78
N VAL A 175 -19.83 34.40 13.29
CA VAL A 175 -20.62 33.18 13.49
C VAL A 175 -20.43 32.67 14.91
N ILE A 176 -19.18 32.64 15.40
CA ILE A 176 -18.85 32.22 16.77
C ILE A 176 -19.59 33.09 17.80
N MET A 177 -19.61 34.41 17.60
CA MET A 177 -20.27 35.35 18.51
C MET A 177 -21.78 35.14 18.62
N LYS A 178 -22.46 34.61 17.59
CA LYS A 178 -23.90 34.29 17.65
C LYS A 178 -24.24 33.19 18.67
N TYR A 179 -23.25 32.38 19.05
CA TYR A 179 -23.41 31.27 19.99
C TYR A 179 -22.81 31.57 21.36
N GLN A 180 -22.22 32.75 21.56
CA GLN A 180 -21.76 33.19 22.88
C GLN A 180 -22.89 33.92 23.59
N ASN A 181 -23.22 33.48 24.80
CA ASN A 181 -24.35 34.00 25.57
C ASN A 181 -23.96 35.29 26.32
N GLY A 182 -23.76 36.38 25.57
CA GLY A 182 -23.47 37.70 26.15
C GLY A 182 -22.03 37.88 26.63
N ASP A 183 -21.12 37.01 26.23
CA ASP A 183 -19.68 37.19 26.47
C ASP A 183 -19.16 38.41 25.69
N ASP A 184 -18.20 39.11 26.29
CA ASP A 184 -17.48 40.21 25.66
C ASP A 184 -16.65 39.73 24.45
N GLU A 185 -16.76 40.44 23.33
CA GLU A 185 -16.10 40.06 22.08
C GLU A 185 -14.57 40.01 22.24
N ALA A 186 -13.96 40.95 22.99
CA ALA A 186 -12.52 40.96 23.17
C ALA A 186 -12.04 39.71 23.93
N THR A 187 -12.79 39.30 24.94
CA THR A 187 -12.52 38.08 25.72
C THR A 187 -12.64 36.82 24.86
N VAL A 188 -13.67 36.72 24.02
CA VAL A 188 -13.86 35.59 23.10
C VAL A 188 -12.74 35.56 22.06
N ARG A 189 -12.41 36.70 21.45
CA ARG A 189 -11.32 36.81 20.47
C ARG A 189 -10.00 36.36 21.08
N GLU A 190 -9.63 36.85 22.26
CA GLU A 190 -8.40 36.46 22.93
C GLU A 190 -8.31 34.94 23.12
N LYS A 191 -9.39 34.30 23.60
CA LYS A 191 -9.47 32.85 23.80
C LYS A 191 -9.18 32.07 22.52
N TYR A 192 -9.83 32.43 21.41
CA TYR A 192 -9.68 31.71 20.14
C TYR A 192 -8.33 31.99 19.46
N PHE A 193 -7.84 33.23 19.49
CA PHE A 193 -6.52 33.57 18.92
C PHE A 193 -5.36 32.96 19.70
N LYS A 194 -5.45 32.92 21.04
CA LYS A 194 -4.47 32.23 21.88
C LYS A 194 -4.42 30.74 21.55
N ARG A 195 -5.58 30.12 21.34
CA ARG A 195 -5.67 28.72 20.94
C ARG A 195 -5.08 28.49 19.54
N LEU A 196 -5.47 29.31 18.56
CA LEU A 196 -4.95 29.24 17.19
C LEU A 196 -3.42 29.33 17.18
N HIS A 197 -2.85 30.27 17.93
CA HIS A 197 -1.40 30.42 18.04
C HIS A 197 -0.74 29.15 18.60
N SER A 198 -1.26 28.59 19.70
CA SER A 198 -0.72 27.36 20.28
C SER A 198 -0.76 26.16 19.32
N GLU A 199 -1.79 26.08 18.48
CA GLU A 199 -1.92 25.01 17.48
C GLU A 199 -0.97 25.19 16.30
N LEU A 200 -0.85 26.42 15.80
CA LEU A 200 0.10 26.75 14.74
C LEU A 200 1.53 26.42 15.16
N GLU A 201 1.93 26.75 16.39
CA GLU A 201 3.28 26.43 16.89
C GLU A 201 3.55 24.91 16.89
N ILE A 202 2.57 24.09 17.24
CA ILE A 202 2.69 22.63 17.16
C ILE A 202 2.86 22.17 15.71
N ILE A 203 2.02 22.68 14.78
CA ILE A 203 2.08 22.30 13.35
C ILE A 203 3.43 22.66 12.74
N LYS A 204 3.94 23.87 13.04
CA LYS A 204 5.25 24.33 12.60
C LYS A 204 6.36 23.42 13.12
N LYS A 205 6.33 23.10 14.42
CA LYS A 205 7.33 22.21 15.04
C LYS A 205 7.32 20.80 14.44
N MET A 206 6.16 20.30 14.03
CA MET A 206 6.02 18.98 13.41
C MET A 206 6.30 18.98 11.89
N GLY A 207 6.51 20.14 11.26
CA GLY A 207 6.73 20.24 9.81
C GLY A 207 5.50 19.90 8.96
N PHE A 208 4.30 20.01 9.53
CA PHE A 208 3.06 19.65 8.84
C PHE A 208 2.38 20.81 8.10
N ALA A 209 3.01 21.98 8.01
CA ALA A 209 2.40 23.14 7.37
C ALA A 209 1.96 22.85 5.92
N GLY A 210 2.83 22.21 5.12
CA GLY A 210 2.51 21.80 3.76
C GLY A 210 1.29 20.87 3.65
N TYR A 211 1.15 19.92 4.58
CA TYR A 211 -0.01 19.01 4.60
C TYR A 211 -1.34 19.78 4.76
N PHE A 212 -1.42 20.69 5.73
CA PHE A 212 -2.63 21.49 5.96
C PHE A 212 -2.97 22.38 4.75
N LEU A 213 -1.95 22.94 4.10
CA LEU A 213 -2.14 23.76 2.90
C LEU A 213 -2.67 22.94 1.72
N ILE A 214 -2.11 21.76 1.48
CA ILE A 214 -2.56 20.83 0.43
C ILE A 214 -4.02 20.42 0.66
N VAL A 215 -4.35 19.95 1.86
CA VAL A 215 -5.72 19.52 2.19
C VAL A 215 -6.70 20.67 2.01
N SER A 216 -6.34 21.88 2.44
CA SER A 216 -7.19 23.04 2.22
C SER A 216 -7.41 23.35 0.75
N ASP A 217 -6.38 23.23 -0.08
CA ASP A 217 -6.47 23.58 -1.48
C ASP A 217 -7.39 22.61 -2.21
N PHE A 218 -7.25 21.30 -1.94
CA PHE A 218 -8.19 20.27 -2.44
C PHE A 218 -9.64 20.57 -2.07
N ILE A 219 -9.91 20.93 -0.81
CA ILE A 219 -11.28 21.22 -0.36
C ILE A 219 -11.83 22.48 -1.04
N LYS A 220 -11.01 23.53 -1.18
CA LYS A 220 -11.42 24.75 -1.90
C LYS A 220 -11.71 24.45 -3.36
N HIS A 221 -10.85 23.68 -4.00
CA HIS A 221 -11.02 23.29 -5.40
C HIS A 221 -12.29 22.45 -5.58
N ALA A 222 -12.53 21.46 -4.72
CA ALA A 222 -13.73 20.64 -4.79
C ALA A 222 -15.01 21.48 -4.64
N LYS A 223 -15.05 22.39 -3.67
CA LYS A 223 -16.18 23.33 -3.49
C LYS A 223 -16.37 24.27 -4.68
N HIS A 224 -15.28 24.74 -5.29
CA HIS A 224 -15.36 25.60 -6.47
C HIS A 224 -15.90 24.90 -7.71
N ASN A 225 -15.74 23.57 -7.79
CA ASN A 225 -16.16 22.75 -8.92
C ASN A 225 -17.42 21.92 -8.60
N ASP A 226 -18.19 22.30 -7.57
CA ASP A 226 -19.41 21.61 -7.14
C ASP A 226 -19.22 20.09 -6.89
N VAL A 227 -18.01 19.69 -6.52
CA VAL A 227 -17.69 18.31 -6.12
C VAL A 227 -18.06 18.14 -4.64
N PRO A 228 -19.02 17.26 -4.31
CA PRO A 228 -19.42 17.05 -2.92
C PRO A 228 -18.26 16.55 -2.08
N VAL A 229 -17.88 17.31 -1.07
CA VAL A 229 -16.97 16.87 -0.01
C VAL A 229 -17.81 16.43 1.18
N GLY A 230 -17.57 15.21 1.67
CA GLY A 230 -18.23 14.75 2.89
C GLY A 230 -17.94 15.72 4.06
N PRO A 231 -18.79 15.75 5.11
CA PRO A 231 -18.67 16.71 6.23
C PRO A 231 -17.40 16.55 7.10
N GLY A 232 -16.45 15.70 6.69
CA GLY A 232 -15.32 15.25 7.50
C GLY A 232 -15.73 14.20 8.53
N ARG A 233 -14.94 13.13 8.66
CA ARG A 233 -15.05 12.16 9.78
C ARG A 233 -13.66 11.71 10.22
N SER A 234 -13.21 12.23 11.36
CA SER A 234 -12.18 11.68 12.27
C SER A 234 -12.05 12.62 13.48
N THR A 235 -11.09 12.41 14.40
CA THR A 235 -10.79 13.19 15.62
C THR A 235 -10.60 14.71 15.44
N MET A 236 -10.72 15.21 14.20
CA MET A 236 -10.76 16.61 13.82
C MET A 236 -12.04 17.37 14.25
N MET A 237 -12.97 16.71 14.95
CA MET A 237 -14.23 17.30 15.41
C MET A 237 -14.32 17.17 16.94
N PHE A 238 -14.52 18.28 17.67
CA PHE A 238 -14.82 18.26 19.12
C PHE A 238 -16.34 18.34 19.37
N PRO A 239 -16.88 17.78 20.48
CA PRO A 239 -18.32 17.58 20.71
C PRO A 239 -19.03 18.73 21.46
N SER A 240 -18.45 19.93 21.54
CA SER A 240 -18.96 21.01 22.39
C SER A 240 -19.96 21.96 21.72
N VAL A 241 -20.50 21.60 20.54
CA VAL A 241 -21.60 22.34 19.91
C VAL A 241 -22.82 21.42 19.83
N PRO A 242 -23.98 21.78 20.40
CA PRO A 242 -25.21 20.99 20.30
C PRO A 242 -25.52 20.65 18.84
N GLY A 243 -25.89 19.39 18.59
CA GLY A 243 -26.02 18.77 17.26
C GLY A 243 -27.14 19.29 16.36
N GLU A 244 -27.74 20.44 16.67
CA GLU A 244 -28.85 21.04 15.91
C GLU A 244 -28.40 22.19 14.98
N VAL A 245 -27.10 22.51 14.95
CA VAL A 245 -26.52 23.56 14.07
C VAL A 245 -25.61 22.92 13.02
N LEU A 246 -26.15 22.01 12.22
CA LEU A 246 -25.49 21.49 11.03
C LEU A 246 -26.32 21.81 9.80
N GLN A 247 -26.53 23.11 9.54
CA GLN A 247 -26.72 23.58 8.17
C GLN A 247 -25.34 23.76 7.54
N GLN A 248 -25.17 23.02 6.46
CA GLN A 248 -23.94 22.35 6.02
C GLN A 248 -22.97 23.18 5.17
N ASP A 249 -23.17 24.49 4.98
CA ASP A 249 -22.44 25.21 3.92
C ASP A 249 -21.37 26.21 4.39
N LEU A 250 -21.34 26.57 5.68
CA LEU A 250 -20.40 27.60 6.18
C LEU A 250 -19.23 27.09 7.01
N LEU A 251 -19.17 25.79 7.34
CA LEU A 251 -18.22 25.29 8.32
C LEU A 251 -16.85 24.88 7.75
N TRP A 252 -16.41 25.41 6.62
CA TRP A 252 -15.03 25.13 6.16
C TRP A 252 -14.42 26.22 5.27
N PRO A 253 -13.91 27.31 5.86
CA PRO A 253 -12.58 27.81 5.58
C PRO A 253 -11.58 27.12 6.54
N MET A 254 -10.28 27.13 6.22
CA MET A 254 -9.19 26.52 6.99
C MET A 254 -9.13 26.68 8.54
N PRO A 255 -9.69 27.70 9.21
CA PRO A 255 -9.46 27.87 10.65
C PRO A 255 -10.32 26.98 11.54
N SER A 256 -11.43 26.45 11.06
CA SER A 256 -12.23 25.49 11.85
C SER A 256 -11.48 24.18 12.04
N ALA A 257 -10.56 23.86 11.12
CA ALA A 257 -9.72 22.67 11.16
C ALA A 257 -8.44 22.85 12.02
N LEU A 258 -8.29 23.99 12.70
CA LEU A 258 -7.11 24.30 13.52
C LEU A 258 -7.47 24.43 15.01
N LEU A 259 -8.49 23.67 15.44
CA LEU A 259 -8.95 23.53 16.83
C LEU A 259 -8.76 22.10 17.36
N ILE A 260 -7.76 21.37 16.85
CA ILE A 260 -7.67 19.90 16.87
C ILE A 260 -6.54 19.38 17.77
N LEU A 261 -5.49 20.17 18.05
CA LEU A 261 -4.19 19.55 18.36
C LEU A 261 -3.96 19.03 19.79
N THR A 262 -4.74 19.41 20.81
CA THR A 262 -4.49 18.86 22.17
C THR A 262 -4.80 17.36 22.30
N ARG A 263 -5.57 16.74 21.39
CA ARG A 263 -5.73 15.26 21.34
C ARG A 263 -4.91 14.60 20.23
N PHE A 264 -4.49 15.35 19.20
CA PHE A 264 -3.73 14.84 18.06
C PHE A 264 -2.22 14.74 18.34
N ALA A 265 -1.69 15.61 19.21
CA ALA A 265 -0.26 15.67 19.54
C ALA A 265 0.18 14.80 20.73
N THR A 266 -0.75 14.21 21.49
CA THR A 266 -0.41 13.09 22.39
C THR A 266 -0.23 11.85 21.51
N GLY A 267 1.03 11.44 21.33
CA GLY A 267 1.51 10.47 20.32
C GLY A 267 0.86 9.07 20.24
N CYS A 268 -0.25 8.80 20.94
CA CYS A 268 -0.99 7.55 20.81
C CYS A 268 -1.89 7.46 19.56
N PHE A 269 -2.27 8.57 18.92
CA PHE A 269 -3.35 8.55 17.89
C PHE A 269 -2.91 8.73 16.43
N LEU A 270 -1.64 9.04 16.15
CA LEU A 270 -1.17 9.16 14.76
C LEU A 270 -1.25 7.82 14.00
N ASN A 271 -1.08 6.68 14.70
CA ASN A 271 -1.20 5.35 14.09
C ASN A 271 -2.65 5.02 13.69
N ASP A 272 -3.65 5.40 14.49
CA ASP A 272 -5.06 5.05 14.23
C ASP A 272 -5.72 5.91 13.13
N PHE A 273 -5.23 7.14 12.91
CA PHE A 273 -5.77 8.02 11.87
C PHE A 273 -5.41 7.53 10.45
N LEU A 274 -4.20 6.98 10.26
CA LEU A 274 -3.71 6.56 8.94
C LEU A 274 -4.31 5.22 8.47
N ILE A 275 -4.64 4.32 9.40
CA ILE A 275 -5.32 3.05 9.09
C ILE A 275 -6.70 3.30 8.45
N ARG A 276 -7.36 4.44 8.75
CA ARG A 276 -8.70 4.75 8.23
C ARG A 276 -8.70 5.61 6.96
N THR A 277 -7.60 6.28 6.62
CA THR A 277 -7.48 7.06 5.36
C THR A 277 -7.30 6.20 4.11
N GLU A 278 -6.93 4.93 4.23
CA GLU A 278 -6.92 3.99 3.09
C GLU A 278 -8.30 3.86 2.41
N SER A 279 -9.37 4.03 3.17
CA SER A 279 -10.74 4.00 2.63
C SER A 279 -11.04 5.20 1.71
N THR A 280 -10.31 6.32 1.88
CA THR A 280 -10.49 7.53 1.04
C THR A 280 -9.69 7.43 -0.26
N CYS A 281 -8.59 6.68 -0.29
CA CYS A 281 -7.83 6.42 -1.53
C CYS A 281 -8.61 5.63 -2.59
N ARG A 282 -9.63 4.83 -2.22
CA ARG A 282 -10.50 4.14 -3.20
C ARG A 282 -11.35 5.09 -4.04
N ILE A 283 -11.54 6.33 -3.61
CA ILE A 283 -12.29 7.35 -4.37
C ILE A 283 -11.42 7.93 -5.49
N LEU A 284 -10.10 8.02 -5.31
CA LEU A 284 -9.16 8.53 -6.34
C LEU A 284 -9.10 7.60 -7.56
N THR A 285 -9.25 6.28 -7.39
CA THR A 285 -9.30 5.33 -8.51
C THR A 285 -10.59 5.46 -9.34
N LEU A 286 -11.71 5.83 -8.70
CA LEU A 286 -13.00 5.99 -9.38
C LEU A 286 -13.12 7.31 -10.16
N ILE A 287 -12.40 8.36 -9.74
CA ILE A 287 -12.40 9.65 -10.43
C ILE A 287 -11.52 9.60 -11.69
N SER A 288 -10.37 8.91 -11.65
CA SER A 288 -9.50 8.74 -12.83
C SER A 288 -10.17 7.91 -13.94
N ALA A 289 -10.96 6.88 -13.59
CA ALA A 289 -11.57 5.99 -14.58
C ALA A 289 -12.76 6.61 -15.34
N ARG A 290 -13.34 7.73 -14.86
CA ARG A 290 -14.44 8.42 -15.55
C ARG A 290 -13.97 9.47 -16.57
N SER A 291 -12.71 9.91 -16.50
CA SER A 291 -12.16 10.91 -17.41
C SER A 291 -11.87 10.36 -18.81
N ASP A 292 -11.61 9.05 -18.93
CA ASP A 292 -11.20 8.42 -20.19
C ASP A 292 -12.38 7.89 -21.05
N VAL A 293 -13.59 7.80 -20.50
CA VAL A 293 -14.76 7.25 -21.21
C VAL A 293 -15.54 8.32 -22.00
N VAL A 294 -15.27 9.61 -21.80
CA VAL A 294 -16.04 10.72 -22.44
C VAL A 294 -15.39 11.25 -23.73
N ARG A 295 -14.24 10.70 -24.17
CA ARG A 295 -13.52 11.18 -25.38
C ARG A 295 -13.55 10.26 -26.61
N LEU A 296 -14.42 9.24 -26.67
CA LEU A 296 -14.52 8.32 -27.82
C LEU A 296 -15.89 8.29 -28.53
N SER A 297 -16.74 9.32 -28.37
CA SER A 297 -18.04 9.40 -29.07
C SER A 297 -18.24 10.66 -29.92
N SER A 298 -17.15 11.25 -30.43
CA SER A 298 -17.24 12.29 -31.47
C SER A 298 -15.99 12.32 -32.36
N MET A 299 -15.81 11.28 -33.15
CA MET A 299 -15.18 11.29 -34.48
C MET A 299 -15.79 10.17 -35.32
#